data_AF-B6JUT1-F1
#
_entry.id   AF-B6JUT1-F1
#
_cell.length_a   1.000
_cell.length_b   1.000
_cell.length_c   1.000
_cell.angle_alpha   90.00
_cell.angle_beta   90.00
_cell.angle_gamma   90.00
#
_symmetry.space_group_name_H-M   'P 1'
#
loop_
_entity.id
_entity.type
_entity.pdbx_description
1 polymer ?
#
loop_
_entity_poly.entity_id
_entity_poly.type
_entity_poly.pdbx_seq_one_letter_code
_entity_poly.pdbx_strand_id
1 'polypeptide(L)'
;METLSYTCLRKRKAESDEPVQKRVRQLPVGNHLPLSRLLQYTNKQQVHDLLLQCVHKHPDLAKDIRNSLPPPSLEECIDTLQQLLKQLTDAFPYGGDARGDYAYHRVKHAYMAVFHALNDLVPCFLPPHSSCYKTNFAFLDAATNVIHKLPEFHNANYNVYKYQAYYELSGAWIVVLRQLEDKPVIPELPIRELQEHNKKSQNRLQEALDYVTSLQKDQSVFTYDTGFGAFDWNLHRA
;
A
#
# COMPACT_ATOMS: atom_id res chain seq x y z
N MET A 1 -68.09 38.85 49.78
CA MET A 1 -67.98 37.80 48.75
C MET A 1 -67.03 38.32 47.69
N GLU A 2 -65.80 37.80 47.69
CA GLU A 2 -64.68 38.30 46.91
C GLU A 2 -64.75 37.76 45.48
N THR A 3 -64.95 38.63 44.49
CA THR A 3 -64.79 38.27 43.07
C THR A 3 -63.39 38.66 42.62
N LEU A 4 -62.48 37.68 42.64
CA LEU A 4 -61.15 37.79 42.07
C LEU A 4 -61.26 38.05 40.55
N SER A 5 -60.92 39.28 40.16
CA SER A 5 -60.77 39.72 38.79
C SER A 5 -59.57 39.00 38.15
N TYR A 6 -59.83 38.13 37.17
CA TYR A 6 -58.78 37.54 36.36
C TYR A 6 -58.17 38.61 35.47
N THR A 7 -56.91 38.95 35.74
CA THR A 7 -56.06 39.83 34.96
C THR A 7 -55.97 39.36 33.51
N CYS A 8 -56.39 40.23 32.58
CA CYS A 8 -56.20 40.09 31.15
C CYS A 8 -54.70 40.11 30.83
N LEU A 9 -54.15 38.95 30.47
CA LEU A 9 -52.85 38.85 29.80
C LEU A 9 -52.95 39.53 28.44
N ARG A 10 -52.55 40.81 28.37
CA ARG A 10 -52.26 41.50 27.10
C ARG A 10 -51.22 40.69 26.33
N LYS A 11 -51.66 39.99 25.28
CA LYS A 11 -50.76 39.47 24.25
C LYS A 11 -49.99 40.65 23.67
N ARG A 12 -48.67 40.71 23.93
CA ARG A 12 -47.77 41.59 23.19
C ARG A 12 -47.87 41.19 21.73
N LYS A 13 -48.35 42.11 20.88
CA LYS A 13 -48.36 41.95 19.44
C LYS A 13 -46.88 41.98 19.02
N ALA A 14 -46.35 40.87 18.52
CA ALA A 14 -45.02 40.85 17.94
C ALA A 14 -45.03 41.79 16.73
N GLU A 15 -44.20 42.81 16.80
CA GLU A 15 -44.07 43.88 15.82
C GLU A 15 -43.18 43.38 14.68
N SER A 16 -43.78 42.60 13.79
CA SER A 16 -43.22 42.26 12.48
C SER A 16 -44.40 42.03 11.53
N ASP A 17 -44.55 42.88 10.52
CA ASP A 17 -45.60 42.83 9.48
C ASP A 17 -45.43 41.66 8.48
N GLU A 18 -44.66 40.64 8.84
CA GLU A 18 -44.58 39.38 8.08
C GLU A 18 -45.88 38.58 8.31
N PRO A 19 -46.66 38.28 7.25
CA PRO A 19 -47.89 37.53 7.40
C PRO A 19 -47.59 36.12 7.92
N VAL A 20 -48.01 35.83 9.16
CA VAL A 20 -47.89 34.49 9.76
C VAL A 20 -48.73 33.52 8.94
N GLN A 21 -48.08 32.75 8.06
CA GLN A 21 -48.73 31.74 7.24
C GLN A 21 -49.41 30.68 8.11
N LYS A 22 -50.73 30.53 7.93
CA LYS A 22 -51.52 29.45 8.54
C LYS A 22 -51.02 28.12 8.00
N ARG A 23 -50.28 27.35 8.80
CA ARG A 23 -49.73 26.05 8.39
C ARG A 23 -50.86 25.04 8.18
N VAL A 24 -51.16 24.75 6.93
CA VAL A 24 -52.04 23.63 6.51
C VAL A 24 -51.29 22.31 6.72
N ARG A 25 -52.00 21.22 7.03
CA ARG A 25 -51.41 19.89 7.20
C ARG A 25 -50.61 19.49 5.95
N GLN A 26 -49.31 19.28 6.10
CA GLN A 26 -48.46 18.84 4.99
C GLN A 26 -48.72 17.35 4.71
N LEU A 27 -49.15 17.07 3.48
CA LEU A 27 -49.27 15.69 2.97
C LEU A 27 -47.91 15.26 2.37
N PRO A 28 -47.53 13.98 2.49
CA PRO A 28 -46.30 13.50 1.89
C PRO A 28 -46.38 13.62 0.36
N VAL A 29 -45.32 14.15 -0.24
CA VAL A 29 -45.14 14.25 -1.69
C VAL A 29 -44.18 13.15 -2.14
N GLY A 30 -44.47 12.50 -3.27
CA GLY A 30 -43.57 11.52 -3.86
C GLY A 30 -42.26 12.18 -4.29
N ASN A 31 -41.15 11.73 -3.73
CA ASN A 31 -39.79 12.16 -4.09
C ASN A 31 -39.00 10.98 -4.66
N HIS A 32 -37.95 11.28 -5.43
CA HIS A 32 -37.00 10.27 -5.87
C HIS A 32 -36.27 9.64 -4.68
N LEU A 33 -35.82 8.40 -4.86
CA LEU A 33 -35.07 7.69 -3.82
C LEU A 33 -33.76 8.44 -3.53
N PRO A 34 -33.44 8.73 -2.26
CA PRO A 34 -32.23 9.47 -1.93
C PRO A 34 -30.97 8.66 -2.26
N LEU A 35 -29.89 9.35 -2.62
CA LEU A 35 -28.62 8.72 -3.00
C LEU A 35 -28.08 7.77 -1.93
N SER A 36 -28.18 8.15 -0.65
CA SER A 36 -27.75 7.31 0.47
C SER A 36 -28.44 5.95 0.50
N ARG A 37 -29.70 5.89 0.05
CA ARG A 37 -30.47 4.65 -0.04
C ARG A 37 -30.11 3.85 -1.29
N LEU A 38 -29.83 4.51 -2.42
CA LEU A 38 -29.34 3.85 -3.64
C LEU A 38 -27.99 3.15 -3.42
N LEU A 39 -27.07 3.81 -2.70
CA LEU A 39 -25.74 3.25 -2.40
C LEU A 39 -25.81 1.97 -1.55
N GLN A 40 -26.86 1.77 -0.74
CA GLN A 40 -27.03 0.55 0.06
C GLN A 40 -27.28 -0.70 -0.79
N TYR A 41 -27.81 -0.53 -2.00
CA TYR A 41 -28.06 -1.64 -2.93
C TYR A 41 -26.89 -1.87 -3.90
N THR A 42 -25.85 -1.04 -3.82
CA THR A 42 -24.70 -1.08 -4.72
C THR A 42 -23.61 -1.98 -4.12
N ASN A 43 -23.01 -2.87 -4.92
CA ASN A 43 -21.92 -3.72 -4.46
C ASN A 43 -20.64 -2.91 -4.23
N LYS A 44 -19.74 -3.36 -3.35
CA LYS A 44 -18.41 -2.78 -3.09
C LYS A 44 -17.64 -2.47 -4.38
N GLN A 45 -17.62 -3.42 -5.32
CA GLN A 45 -16.92 -3.22 -6.61
C GLN A 45 -17.53 -2.07 -7.42
N GLN A 46 -18.86 -2.00 -7.48
CA GLN A 46 -19.56 -0.93 -8.20
C GLN A 46 -19.34 0.45 -7.56
N VAL A 47 -19.33 0.52 -6.22
CA VAL A 47 -19.01 1.78 -5.52
C VAL A 47 -17.57 2.20 -5.79
N HIS A 48 -16.62 1.27 -5.75
CA HIS A 48 -15.22 1.54 -6.05
C HIS A 48 -15.03 2.08 -7.47
N ASP A 49 -15.63 1.42 -8.47
CA ASP A 49 -15.51 1.83 -9.87
C ASP A 49 -16.17 3.19 -10.14
N LEU A 50 -17.33 3.46 -9.52
CA LEU A 50 -17.98 4.77 -9.59
C LEU A 50 -17.12 5.87 -8.93
N LEU A 51 -16.52 5.59 -7.78
CA LEU A 51 -15.62 6.53 -7.10
C LEU A 51 -14.41 6.85 -7.98
N LEU A 52 -13.78 5.85 -8.60
CA LEU A 52 -12.67 6.06 -9.53
C LEU A 52 -13.08 6.92 -10.73
N GLN A 53 -14.28 6.69 -11.30
CA GLN A 53 -14.81 7.52 -12.38
C GLN A 53 -15.07 8.97 -11.94
N CYS A 54 -15.58 9.17 -10.72
CA CYS A 54 -15.76 10.50 -10.14
C CYS A 54 -14.42 11.22 -9.95
N VAL A 55 -13.40 10.54 -9.44
CA VAL A 55 -12.04 11.08 -9.28
C VAL A 55 -11.41 11.41 -10.63
N HIS A 56 -11.64 10.59 -11.66
CA HIS A 56 -11.16 10.88 -13.01
C HIS A 56 -11.81 12.16 -13.59
N LYS A 57 -13.06 12.44 -13.26
CA LYS A 57 -13.75 13.69 -13.66
C LYS A 57 -13.34 14.89 -12.81
N HIS A 58 -13.06 14.67 -11.53
CA HIS A 58 -12.77 15.69 -10.52
C HIS A 58 -11.49 15.32 -9.75
N PRO A 59 -10.30 15.68 -10.27
CA PRO A 59 -9.02 15.27 -9.70
C PRO A 59 -8.70 15.92 -8.35
N ASP A 60 -9.39 16.99 -8.00
CA ASP A 60 -9.37 17.62 -6.67
C ASP A 60 -9.80 16.64 -5.57
N LEU A 61 -10.82 15.82 -5.83
CA LEU A 61 -11.30 14.80 -4.88
C LEU A 61 -10.22 13.78 -4.51
N ALA A 62 -9.26 13.51 -5.40
CA ALA A 62 -8.19 12.55 -5.13
C ALA A 62 -7.35 12.97 -3.90
N LYS A 63 -7.12 14.28 -3.73
CA LYS A 63 -6.32 14.79 -2.60
C LYS A 63 -7.08 14.62 -1.30
N ASP A 64 -8.35 14.97 -1.29
CA ASP A 64 -9.20 14.87 -0.09
C ASP A 64 -9.39 13.42 0.34
N ILE A 65 -9.61 12.52 -0.62
CA ILE A 65 -9.74 11.09 -0.37
C ILE A 65 -8.41 10.52 0.18
N ARG A 66 -7.27 10.87 -0.42
CA ARG A 66 -5.94 10.44 0.08
C ARG A 66 -5.65 10.91 1.50
N ASN A 67 -6.05 12.14 1.84
CA ASN A 67 -5.86 12.68 3.20
C ASN A 67 -6.81 12.03 4.21
N SER A 68 -7.95 11.52 3.75
CA SER A 68 -8.96 10.88 4.60
C SER A 68 -8.67 9.39 4.84
N LEU A 69 -7.95 8.73 3.92
CA LEU A 69 -7.62 7.32 4.02
C LEU A 69 -6.34 7.12 4.84
N PRO A 70 -6.33 6.21 5.82
CA PRO A 70 -5.08 5.84 6.47
C PRO A 70 -4.16 5.13 5.47
N PRO A 71 -2.84 5.37 5.53
CA PRO A 71 -1.89 4.60 4.74
C PRO A 71 -1.94 3.12 5.17
N PRO A 72 -1.87 2.17 4.23
CA PRO A 72 -1.90 0.75 4.57
C PRO A 72 -0.66 0.37 5.38
N SER A 73 -0.82 -0.51 6.36
CA SER A 73 0.30 -1.02 7.14
C SER A 73 1.14 -2.02 6.33
N LEU A 74 2.40 -2.24 6.74
CA LEU A 74 3.27 -3.24 6.12
C LEU A 74 2.62 -4.64 6.14
N GLU A 75 2.01 -5.01 7.25
CA GLU A 75 1.36 -6.30 7.44
C GLU A 75 0.15 -6.46 6.51
N GLU A 76 -0.70 -5.43 6.40
CA GLU A 76 -1.85 -5.42 5.49
C GLU A 76 -1.43 -5.59 4.01
N CYS A 77 -0.34 -4.94 3.60
CA CYS A 77 0.21 -5.08 2.25
C CYS A 77 0.68 -6.53 2.00
N ILE A 78 1.39 -7.13 2.96
CA ILE A 78 1.85 -8.52 2.86
C ILE A 78 0.66 -9.49 2.83
N ASP A 79 -0.34 -9.28 3.69
CA ASP A 79 -1.55 -10.10 3.75
C ASP A 79 -2.33 -10.05 2.44
N THR A 80 -2.41 -8.87 1.81
CA THR A 80 -3.03 -8.69 0.50
C THR A 80 -2.33 -9.54 -0.56
N LEU A 81 -1.00 -9.52 -0.61
CA LEU A 81 -0.22 -10.35 -1.55
C LEU A 81 -0.41 -11.85 -1.27
N GLN A 82 -0.45 -12.26 -0.01
CA GLN A 82 -0.70 -13.64 0.37
C GLN A 82 -2.10 -14.10 -0.01
N GLN A 83 -3.11 -13.24 0.13
CA GLN A 83 -4.48 -13.54 -0.29
C GLN A 83 -4.59 -13.72 -1.80
N LEU A 84 -3.94 -12.86 -2.59
CA LEU A 84 -3.90 -12.99 -4.05
C LEU A 84 -3.18 -14.28 -4.48
N LEU A 85 -2.10 -14.65 -3.78
CA LEU A 85 -1.41 -15.91 -4.03
C LEU A 85 -2.31 -17.12 -3.72
N LYS A 86 -3.10 -17.07 -2.65
CA LYS A 86 -4.09 -18.12 -2.34
C LYS A 86 -5.17 -18.22 -3.43
N GLN A 87 -5.68 -17.09 -3.90
CA GLN A 87 -6.64 -17.07 -5.02
C GLN A 87 -6.04 -17.67 -6.29
N LEU A 88 -4.76 -17.42 -6.56
CA LEU A 88 -4.02 -18.03 -7.67
C LEU A 88 -3.94 -19.55 -7.49
N THR A 89 -3.58 -20.05 -6.31
CA THR A 89 -3.53 -21.49 -6.05
C THR A 89 -4.90 -22.16 -6.19
N ASP A 90 -5.97 -21.48 -5.75
CA ASP A 90 -7.34 -21.99 -5.83
C ASP A 90 -7.90 -21.95 -7.25
N ALA A 91 -7.38 -21.06 -8.11
CA ALA A 91 -7.80 -20.94 -9.50
C ALA A 91 -7.35 -22.13 -10.37
N PHE A 92 -6.38 -22.95 -9.92
CA PHE A 92 -5.91 -24.11 -10.69
C PHE A 92 -7.04 -25.12 -10.97
N PRO A 93 -7.01 -25.81 -12.13
CA PRO A 93 -7.98 -26.85 -12.41
C PRO A 93 -7.81 -28.07 -11.50
N TYR A 94 -8.94 -28.67 -11.12
CA TYR A 94 -8.95 -29.96 -10.44
C TYR A 94 -8.56 -31.05 -11.43
N GLY A 95 -7.30 -31.48 -11.39
CA GLY A 95 -6.73 -32.51 -12.24
C GLY A 95 -6.15 -32.01 -13.56
N GLY A 96 -5.41 -32.89 -14.23
CA GLY A 96 -4.61 -32.57 -15.41
C GLY A 96 -3.23 -32.01 -15.05
N ASP A 97 -2.49 -31.61 -16.08
CA ASP A 97 -1.16 -31.02 -15.91
C ASP A 97 -1.28 -29.55 -15.50
N ALA A 98 -0.86 -29.24 -14.27
CA ALA A 98 -0.84 -27.90 -13.71
C ALA A 98 0.12 -26.95 -14.47
N ARG A 99 1.08 -27.50 -15.23
CA ARG A 99 2.06 -26.72 -15.98
C ARG A 99 1.71 -26.56 -17.47
N GLY A 100 0.62 -27.17 -17.92
CA GLY A 100 0.16 -27.13 -19.30
C GLY A 100 -0.51 -25.79 -19.69
N ASP A 101 -0.72 -25.60 -20.99
CA ASP A 101 -1.32 -24.37 -21.54
C ASP A 101 -2.74 -24.11 -21.00
N TYR A 102 -3.55 -25.17 -20.84
CA TYR A 102 -4.90 -25.05 -20.31
C TYR A 102 -4.92 -24.49 -18.87
N ALA A 103 -4.04 -25.02 -18.01
CA ALA A 103 -3.92 -24.55 -16.63
C ALA A 103 -3.51 -23.07 -16.58
N TYR A 104 -2.56 -22.64 -17.42
CA TYR A 104 -2.15 -21.24 -17.53
C TYR A 104 -3.33 -20.32 -17.88
N HIS A 105 -4.09 -20.63 -18.95
CA HIS A 105 -5.19 -19.76 -19.38
C HIS A 105 -6.28 -19.60 -18.31
N ARG A 106 -6.50 -20.64 -17.51
CA ARG A 106 -7.43 -20.60 -16.38
C ARG A 106 -6.94 -19.70 -15.25
N VAL A 107 -5.67 -19.81 -14.87
CA VAL A 107 -5.10 -19.02 -13.75
C VAL A 107 -4.63 -17.62 -14.16
N LYS A 108 -4.56 -17.33 -15.47
CA LYS A 108 -3.98 -16.09 -16.03
C LYS A 108 -4.50 -14.82 -15.35
N HIS A 109 -5.81 -14.76 -15.05
CA HIS A 109 -6.39 -13.58 -14.40
C HIS A 109 -5.85 -13.37 -12.98
N ALA A 110 -5.87 -14.42 -12.15
CA ALA A 110 -5.32 -14.37 -10.79
C ALA A 110 -3.78 -14.21 -10.80
N TYR A 111 -3.11 -14.79 -11.80
CA TYR A 111 -1.68 -14.64 -12.01
C TYR A 111 -1.30 -13.17 -12.25
N MET A 112 -1.99 -12.49 -13.18
CA MET A 112 -1.76 -11.07 -13.45
C MET A 112 -2.14 -10.17 -12.28
N ALA A 113 -3.17 -10.52 -11.51
CA ALA A 113 -3.54 -9.77 -10.31
C ALA A 113 -2.40 -9.68 -9.28
N VAL A 114 -1.61 -10.75 -9.12
CA VAL A 114 -0.42 -10.73 -8.24
C VAL A 114 0.63 -9.75 -8.76
N PHE A 115 0.93 -9.75 -10.06
CA PHE A 115 1.91 -8.82 -10.63
C PHE A 115 1.45 -7.36 -10.58
N HIS A 116 0.17 -7.10 -10.84
CA HIS A 116 -0.39 -5.76 -10.69
C HIS A 116 -0.25 -5.26 -9.25
N ALA A 117 -0.59 -6.09 -8.26
CA ALA A 117 -0.41 -5.74 -6.86
C ALA A 117 1.06 -5.51 -6.48
N LEU A 118 2.00 -6.30 -7.01
CA LEU A 118 3.44 -6.07 -6.79
C LEU A 118 3.87 -4.73 -7.39
N ASN A 119 3.44 -4.40 -8.61
CA ASN A 119 3.78 -3.15 -9.27
C ASN A 119 3.22 -1.92 -8.56
N ASP A 120 2.06 -2.04 -7.92
CA ASP A 120 1.46 -0.96 -7.16
C ASP A 120 2.12 -0.79 -5.78
N LEU A 121 2.45 -1.90 -5.10
CA LEU A 121 2.94 -1.89 -3.72
C LEU A 121 4.46 -1.67 -3.62
N VAL A 122 5.27 -2.26 -4.50
CA VAL A 122 6.74 -2.15 -4.44
C VAL A 122 7.21 -0.69 -4.40
N PRO A 123 6.73 0.22 -5.28
CA PRO A 123 7.16 1.62 -5.26
C PRO A 123 6.87 2.36 -3.94
N CYS A 124 5.85 1.95 -3.18
CA CYS A 124 5.56 2.54 -1.87
C CYS A 124 6.69 2.28 -0.85
N PHE A 125 7.47 1.22 -1.04
CA PHE A 125 8.60 0.86 -0.17
C PHE A 125 9.95 1.22 -0.80
N LEU A 126 9.96 2.06 -1.84
CA LEU A 126 11.18 2.57 -2.46
C LEU A 126 11.42 4.05 -2.11
N PRO A 127 12.70 4.47 -2.01
CA PRO A 127 13.07 5.87 -2.07
C PRO A 127 12.56 6.54 -3.37
N PRO A 128 12.08 7.80 -3.32
CA PRO A 128 12.11 8.74 -2.19
C PRO A 128 10.91 8.61 -1.23
N HIS A 129 9.91 7.77 -1.52
CA HIS A 129 8.67 7.73 -0.75
C HIS A 129 8.87 7.18 0.66
N SER A 130 9.59 6.06 0.79
CA SER A 130 9.93 5.46 2.08
C SER A 130 11.43 5.57 2.36
N SER A 131 11.78 6.22 3.48
CA SER A 131 13.18 6.37 3.94
C SER A 131 13.60 5.31 4.97
N CYS A 132 12.67 4.49 5.45
CA CYS A 132 12.92 3.49 6.48
C CYS A 132 13.41 2.18 5.82
N TYR A 133 14.72 1.94 5.87
CA TYR A 133 15.33 0.77 5.26
C TYR A 133 14.83 -0.56 5.85
N LYS A 134 14.54 -0.62 7.16
CA LYS A 134 14.08 -1.86 7.82
C LYS A 134 12.75 -2.35 7.27
N THR A 135 11.79 -1.43 7.12
CA THR A 135 10.47 -1.76 6.56
C THR A 135 10.58 -2.09 5.08
N ASN A 136 11.46 -1.39 4.35
CA ASN A 136 11.67 -1.64 2.93
C ASN A 136 12.28 -3.03 2.69
N PHE A 137 13.29 -3.43 3.46
CA PHE A 137 13.86 -4.78 3.37
C PHE A 137 12.86 -5.87 3.77
N ALA A 138 12.11 -5.67 4.86
CA ALA A 138 11.08 -6.63 5.28
C ALA A 138 10.02 -6.82 4.19
N PHE A 139 9.59 -5.73 3.53
CA PHE A 139 8.67 -5.83 2.41
C PHE A 139 9.29 -6.53 1.19
N LEU A 140 10.52 -6.18 0.82
CA LEU A 140 11.19 -6.78 -0.34
C LEU A 140 11.47 -8.27 -0.15
N ASP A 141 11.83 -8.72 1.05
CA ASP A 141 11.93 -10.14 1.39
C ASP A 141 10.57 -10.83 1.21
N ALA A 142 9.50 -10.27 1.79
CA ALA A 142 8.15 -10.81 1.64
C ALA A 142 7.71 -10.87 0.16
N ALA A 143 7.94 -9.82 -0.61
CA ALA A 143 7.63 -9.76 -2.04
C ALA A 143 8.44 -10.80 -2.84
N THR A 144 9.73 -10.96 -2.55
CA THR A 144 10.59 -11.95 -3.20
C THR A 144 10.11 -13.37 -2.90
N ASN A 145 9.68 -13.63 -1.66
CA ASN A 145 9.07 -14.91 -1.27
C ASN A 145 7.75 -15.19 -1.99
N VAL A 146 6.94 -14.16 -2.30
CA VAL A 146 5.73 -14.32 -3.11
C VAL A 146 6.09 -14.75 -4.53
N ILE A 147 7.10 -14.12 -5.16
CA ILE A 147 7.55 -14.50 -6.51
C ILE A 147 8.10 -15.93 -6.52
N HIS A 148 8.83 -16.35 -5.49
CA HIS A 148 9.32 -17.73 -5.39
C HIS A 148 8.20 -18.77 -5.44
N LYS A 149 7.04 -18.46 -4.85
CA LYS A 149 5.88 -19.35 -4.81
C LYS A 149 5.07 -19.38 -6.12
N LEU A 150 5.38 -18.51 -7.08
CA LEU A 150 4.67 -18.50 -8.35
C LEU A 150 4.94 -19.77 -9.18
N PRO A 151 3.90 -20.29 -9.86
CA PRO A 151 4.01 -21.49 -10.68
C PRO A 151 4.95 -21.28 -11.88
N GLU A 152 5.49 -22.39 -12.35
CA GLU A 152 6.25 -22.46 -13.61
C GLU A 152 5.50 -23.36 -14.58
N PHE A 153 5.40 -22.91 -15.83
CA PHE A 153 4.70 -23.59 -16.90
C PHE A 153 5.68 -24.23 -17.88
N HIS A 154 5.22 -25.21 -18.66
CA HIS A 154 6.04 -25.83 -19.70
C HIS A 154 6.40 -24.86 -20.82
N ASN A 155 5.47 -23.97 -21.17
CA ASN A 155 5.71 -22.94 -22.15
C ASN A 155 6.57 -21.82 -21.54
N ALA A 156 7.77 -21.63 -22.09
CA ALA A 156 8.70 -20.60 -21.64
C ALA A 156 8.11 -19.18 -21.72
N ASN A 157 7.20 -18.92 -22.67
CA ASN A 157 6.57 -17.61 -22.83
C ASN A 157 5.75 -17.19 -21.61
N TYR A 158 5.15 -18.13 -20.88
CA TYR A 158 4.38 -17.81 -19.68
C TYR A 158 5.27 -17.55 -18.47
N ASN A 159 6.49 -18.11 -18.46
CA ASN A 159 7.45 -17.89 -17.38
C ASN A 159 8.16 -16.53 -17.50
N VAL A 160 8.05 -15.85 -18.64
CA VAL A 160 8.64 -14.52 -18.86
C VAL A 160 8.22 -13.53 -17.77
N TYR A 161 6.95 -13.53 -17.37
CA TYR A 161 6.45 -12.63 -16.31
C TYR A 161 7.14 -12.88 -14.97
N LYS A 162 7.34 -14.14 -14.59
CA LYS A 162 8.09 -14.50 -13.36
C LYS A 162 9.53 -14.01 -13.43
N TYR A 163 10.19 -14.16 -14.58
CA TYR A 163 11.57 -13.72 -14.76
C TYR A 163 11.72 -12.21 -14.78
N GLN A 164 10.79 -11.51 -15.43
CA GLN A 164 10.73 -10.06 -15.43
C GLN A 164 10.53 -9.53 -14.02
N ALA A 165 9.65 -10.13 -13.22
CA ALA A 165 9.43 -9.70 -11.85
C ALA A 165 10.67 -9.92 -10.95
N TYR A 166 11.47 -10.97 -11.17
CA TYR A 166 12.78 -11.10 -10.50
C TYR A 166 13.74 -9.97 -10.89
N TYR A 167 13.77 -9.58 -12.16
CA TYR A 167 14.63 -8.48 -12.63
C TYR A 167 14.22 -7.14 -12.01
N GLU A 168 12.91 -6.86 -12.00
CA GLU A 168 12.36 -5.65 -11.38
C GLU A 168 12.62 -5.62 -9.86
N LEU A 169 12.47 -6.76 -9.17
CA LEU A 169 12.83 -6.85 -7.75
C LEU A 169 14.34 -6.68 -7.52
N SER A 170 15.21 -7.23 -8.37
CA SER A 170 16.66 -7.01 -8.27
C SER A 170 16.98 -5.50 -8.29
N GLY A 171 16.36 -4.76 -9.23
CA GLY A 171 16.48 -3.31 -9.29
C GLY A 171 15.97 -2.62 -8.02
N ALA A 172 14.81 -3.03 -7.50
CA ALA A 172 14.24 -2.51 -6.27
C ALA A 172 15.18 -2.72 -5.06
N TRP A 173 15.77 -3.91 -4.93
CA TRP A 173 16.78 -4.20 -3.90
C TRP A 173 17.97 -3.25 -3.99
N ILE A 174 18.52 -3.05 -5.19
CA ILE A 174 19.65 -2.13 -5.41
C ILE A 174 19.28 -0.70 -5.03
N VAL A 175 18.09 -0.21 -5.40
CA VAL A 175 17.64 1.15 -5.04
C VAL A 175 17.53 1.33 -3.53
N VAL A 176 16.99 0.33 -2.81
CA VAL A 176 16.91 0.35 -1.35
C VAL A 176 18.31 0.27 -0.72
N LEU A 177 19.26 -0.43 -1.33
CA LEU A 177 20.63 -0.49 -0.83
C LEU A 177 21.42 0.79 -1.09
N ARG A 178 21.23 1.45 -2.23
CA ARG A 178 21.83 2.76 -2.58
C ARG A 178 21.52 3.82 -1.54
N GLN A 179 20.33 3.80 -0.95
CA GLN A 179 19.94 4.74 0.10
C GLN A 179 20.84 4.65 1.36
N LEU A 180 21.60 3.56 1.51
CA LEU A 180 22.50 3.34 2.62
C LEU A 180 23.92 3.83 2.35
N GLU A 181 24.32 4.05 1.09
CA GLU A 181 25.65 4.58 0.73
C GLU A 181 25.88 5.96 1.35
N ASP A 182 24.85 6.82 1.31
CA ASP A 182 24.92 8.19 1.83
C ASP A 182 24.82 8.25 3.36
N LYS A 183 24.54 7.13 4.05
CA LYS A 183 24.32 7.12 5.50
C LYS A 183 25.63 6.85 6.24
N PRO A 184 25.98 7.67 7.27
CA PRO A 184 27.24 7.51 8.00
C PRO A 184 27.29 6.23 8.85
N VAL A 185 26.13 5.69 9.23
CA VAL A 185 26.01 4.44 9.97
C VAL A 185 25.18 3.49 9.13
N ILE A 186 25.83 2.47 8.58
CA ILE A 186 25.16 1.45 7.80
C ILE A 186 24.70 0.34 8.76
N PRO A 187 23.41 -0.03 8.72
CA PRO A 187 22.86 -1.12 9.53
C PRO A 187 23.32 -2.50 9.05
N GLU A 188 23.00 -3.54 9.81
CA GLU A 188 23.17 -4.92 9.37
C GLU A 188 22.43 -5.17 8.05
N LEU A 189 23.17 -5.65 7.05
CA LEU A 189 22.66 -5.90 5.70
C LEU A 189 22.09 -7.33 5.62
N PRO A 190 20.97 -7.56 4.90
CA PRO A 190 20.32 -8.86 4.78
C PRO A 190 21.04 -9.77 3.76
N ILE A 191 22.31 -10.09 4.01
CA ILE A 191 23.17 -10.83 3.07
C ILE A 191 22.72 -12.29 2.97
N ARG A 192 22.36 -12.91 4.10
CA ARG A 192 22.01 -14.33 4.15
C ARG A 192 20.69 -14.58 3.43
N GLU A 193 19.71 -13.73 3.70
CA GLU A 193 18.40 -13.76 3.07
C GLU A 193 18.55 -13.59 1.54
N LEU A 194 19.33 -12.61 1.11
CA LEU A 194 19.53 -12.35 -0.31
C LEU A 194 20.32 -13.46 -1.01
N GLN A 195 21.30 -14.09 -0.35
CA GLN A 195 21.96 -15.31 -0.84
C GLN A 195 20.99 -16.47 -1.04
N GLU A 196 20.08 -16.69 -0.09
CA GLU A 196 19.04 -17.71 -0.21
C GLU A 196 18.05 -17.42 -1.34
N HIS A 197 17.61 -16.16 -1.46
CA HIS A 197 16.74 -15.73 -2.55
C HIS A 197 17.44 -15.89 -3.91
N ASN A 198 18.71 -15.54 -4.01
CA ASN A 198 19.47 -15.66 -5.24
C ASN A 198 19.56 -17.12 -5.70
N LYS A 199 19.85 -18.03 -4.75
CA LYS A 199 19.86 -19.48 -5.02
C LYS A 199 18.49 -19.99 -5.49
N LYS A 200 17.40 -19.57 -4.85
CA LYS A 200 16.02 -19.94 -5.27
C LYS A 200 15.64 -19.35 -6.63
N SER A 201 16.15 -18.17 -6.96
CA SER A 201 15.87 -17.46 -8.22
C SER A 201 16.71 -17.92 -9.41
N GLN A 202 17.60 -18.91 -9.24
CA GLN A 202 18.57 -19.35 -10.27
C GLN A 202 19.55 -18.24 -10.70
N ASN A 203 20.15 -17.56 -9.73
CA ASN A 203 21.13 -16.48 -9.92
C ASN A 203 20.58 -15.21 -10.58
N ARG A 204 19.26 -14.98 -10.55
CA ARG A 204 18.64 -13.78 -11.14
C ARG A 204 18.77 -12.53 -10.27
N LEU A 205 19.07 -12.71 -8.99
CA LEU A 205 19.31 -11.62 -8.03
C LEU A 205 20.81 -11.39 -7.79
N GLN A 206 21.67 -11.91 -8.68
CA GLN A 206 23.12 -11.83 -8.53
C GLN A 206 23.61 -10.39 -8.47
N GLU A 207 23.04 -9.50 -9.28
CA GLU A 207 23.42 -8.08 -9.32
C GLU A 207 23.20 -7.39 -7.96
N ALA A 208 22.06 -7.64 -7.32
CA ALA A 208 21.78 -7.13 -5.99
C ALA A 208 22.76 -7.72 -4.95
N LEU A 209 23.08 -9.02 -5.06
CA LEU A 209 24.01 -9.70 -4.15
C LEU A 209 25.43 -9.14 -4.26
N ASP A 210 25.92 -8.95 -5.47
CA ASP A 210 27.23 -8.38 -5.74
C ASP A 210 27.33 -6.97 -5.16
N TYR A 211 26.25 -6.18 -5.31
CA TYR A 211 26.16 -4.83 -4.78
C TYR A 211 26.12 -4.78 -3.23
N VAL A 212 25.36 -5.67 -2.58
CA VAL A 212 25.42 -5.79 -1.10
C VAL A 212 26.83 -6.15 -0.64
N THR A 213 27.49 -7.05 -1.36
CA THR A 213 28.83 -7.53 -1.02
C THR A 213 29.87 -6.44 -1.19
N SER A 214 29.75 -5.56 -2.19
CA SER A 214 30.63 -4.39 -2.33
C SER A 214 30.43 -3.41 -1.18
N LEU A 215 29.17 -3.10 -0.81
CA LEU A 215 28.88 -2.23 0.33
C LEU A 215 29.45 -2.75 1.64
N GLN A 216 29.42 -4.07 1.87
CA GLN A 216 30.01 -4.66 3.06
C GLN A 216 31.55 -4.54 3.08
N LYS A 217 32.21 -4.69 1.92
CA LYS A 217 33.67 -4.52 1.84
C LYS A 217 34.07 -3.09 2.18
N ASP A 218 33.32 -2.11 1.68
CA ASP A 218 33.57 -0.70 1.96
C ASP A 218 33.40 -0.37 3.46
N GLN A 219 32.46 -1.03 4.15
CA GLN A 219 32.34 -0.93 5.62
C GLN A 219 33.60 -1.40 6.35
N SER A 220 34.16 -2.56 5.94
CA SER A 220 35.34 -3.09 6.61
C SER A 220 36.53 -2.15 6.48
N VAL A 221 36.68 -1.44 5.35
CA VAL A 221 37.78 -0.50 5.13
C VAL A 221 37.70 0.69 6.11
N PHE A 222 36.51 1.20 6.41
CA PHE A 222 36.32 2.32 7.34
C PHE A 222 36.62 1.99 8.80
N THR A 223 36.52 0.71 9.20
CA THR A 223 36.77 0.32 10.61
C THR A 223 38.25 0.29 11.01
N TYR A 224 39.19 0.43 10.06
CA TYR A 224 40.63 0.36 10.35
C TYR A 224 41.34 1.73 10.44
N ASP A 225 40.63 2.84 10.19
CA ASP A 225 41.26 4.19 10.16
C ASP A 225 40.88 5.09 11.34
N THR A 226 40.27 4.52 12.40
CA THR A 226 40.19 5.19 13.71
C THR A 226 41.38 4.82 14.59
N GLY A 227 42.58 5.02 14.04
CA GLY A 227 43.78 5.28 14.83
C GLY A 227 43.66 6.66 15.48
N PHE A 228 42.71 6.83 16.42
CA PHE A 228 42.61 8.00 17.27
C PHE A 228 43.85 7.99 18.16
N GLY A 229 44.87 8.73 17.72
CA GLY A 229 45.96 9.15 18.58
C GLY A 229 45.38 9.72 19.87
N ALA A 230 45.92 9.28 21.00
CA ALA A 230 45.58 9.75 22.32
C ALA A 230 45.60 11.29 22.34
N PHE A 231 44.41 11.89 22.40
CA PHE A 231 44.25 13.32 22.68
C PHE A 231 44.48 13.50 24.18
N ASP A 232 45.72 13.87 24.52
CA ASP A 232 46.16 14.23 25.86
C ASP A 232 45.41 15.51 26.29
N TRP A 233 44.56 15.39 27.32
CA TRP A 233 43.74 16.50 27.83
C TRP A 233 44.48 17.44 28.79
N ASN A 234 45.81 17.35 28.87
CA ASN A 234 46.59 18.19 29.78
C ASN A 234 47.16 19.42 29.08
N LEU A 235 46.37 20.48 28.90
CA LEU A 235 46.95 21.82 28.78
C LEU A 235 45.98 22.88 29.34
N HIS A 236 46.48 23.62 30.34
CA HIS A 236 46.06 24.94 30.82
C HIS A 236 44.96 25.03 31.88
N ARG A 237 45.39 24.90 33.14
CA ARG A 237 44.95 25.79 34.23
C ARG A 237 46.19 26.27 35.00
N ALA A 238 46.63 27.47 34.66
CA ALA A 238 47.45 28.34 35.50
C ALA A 238 46.62 29.59 35.77
#